data_AF-A0A6P1J5Z6-F1
#
_entry.id   AF-A0A6P1J5Z6-F1
#
_cell.length_a   1.000
_cell.length_b   1.000
_cell.length_c   1.000
_cell.angle_alpha   90.00
_cell.angle_beta   90.00
_cell.angle_gamma   90.00
#
_symmetry.space_group_name_H-M   'P 1'
#
loop_
_entity.id
_entity.type
_entity.pdbx_description
1 polymer ?
#
loop_
_entity_poly.entity_id
_entity_poly.type
_entity_poly.pdbx_seq_one_letter_code
_entity_poly.pdbx_strand_id
1 'polypeptide(L)'
;MSESIDLSLFGQRPYPADKPVVDPARRGDEWESDGTAQFFEGKSNADLLQSAFDEFPYDYSSCHHLLTDEAFSFFLPGLIRLTLENRDSDQSALLGDSLVNTLLKMAKGEMNYRLQPIVDTYNREQLGAIAKFLAEIARIDPYPILEKDPALNALQFFWGQFLPETSHQRKNAET
;
A
#
# COMPACT_ATOMS: atom_id res chain seq x y z
N MET A 1 -8.80 14.86 15.48
CA MET A 1 -7.37 14.48 15.52
C MET A 1 -7.20 13.36 14.51
N SER A 2 -6.39 13.56 13.46
CA SER A 2 -6.03 12.44 12.58
C SER A 2 -5.23 11.46 13.43
N GLU A 3 -5.71 10.22 13.58
CA GLU A 3 -4.92 9.18 14.22
C GLU A 3 -3.74 8.88 13.31
N SER A 4 -2.52 9.10 13.80
CA SER A 4 -1.28 8.81 13.08
C SER A 4 -1.28 7.39 12.53
N ILE A 5 -0.87 7.21 11.29
CA ILE A 5 -0.66 5.90 10.68
C ILE A 5 0.63 5.33 11.28
N ASP A 6 0.52 4.32 12.14
CA ASP A 6 1.69 3.66 12.74
C ASP A 6 2.19 2.52 11.84
N LEU A 7 3.24 2.80 11.07
CA LEU A 7 3.90 1.81 10.21
C LEU A 7 5.00 1.03 10.94
N SER A 8 5.30 1.34 12.20
CA SER A 8 6.24 0.54 13.01
C SER A 8 5.67 -0.85 13.37
N LEU A 9 4.36 -1.02 13.19
CA LEU A 9 3.64 -2.30 13.34
C LEU A 9 4.10 -3.38 12.35
N PHE A 10 4.77 -3.00 11.27
CA PHE A 10 5.25 -3.94 10.26
C PHE A 10 6.68 -4.40 10.52
N GLY A 11 6.97 -5.64 10.09
CA GLY A 11 8.30 -6.24 10.26
C GLY A 11 9.39 -5.42 9.56
N GLN A 12 10.51 -5.24 10.25
CA GLN A 12 11.69 -4.50 9.77
C GLN A 12 12.80 -5.41 9.24
N ARG A 13 12.56 -6.74 9.22
CA ARG A 13 13.52 -7.68 8.65
C ARG A 13 13.60 -7.47 7.13
N PRO A 14 14.74 -7.74 6.48
CA PRO A 14 14.82 -7.77 5.03
C PRO A 14 13.90 -8.81 4.39
N TYR A 15 13.50 -8.58 3.14
CA TYR A 15 12.85 -9.61 2.34
C TYR A 15 13.79 -10.83 2.19
N PRO A 16 13.29 -12.07 2.30
CA PRO A 16 14.16 -13.26 2.21
C PRO A 16 14.91 -13.34 0.88
N ALA A 17 16.23 -13.48 0.94
CA ALA A 17 17.11 -13.51 -0.24
C ALA A 17 16.93 -14.76 -1.12
N ASP A 18 16.27 -15.80 -0.61
CA ASP A 18 15.96 -17.02 -1.35
C ASP A 18 14.59 -16.97 -2.07
N LYS A 19 13.87 -15.85 -1.97
CA LYS A 19 12.56 -15.68 -2.59
C LYS A 19 12.59 -14.69 -3.75
N PRO A 20 11.90 -14.99 -4.86
CA PRO A 20 11.83 -14.08 -5.98
C PRO A 20 11.02 -12.82 -5.63
N VAL A 21 11.61 -11.67 -5.89
CA VAL A 21 10.97 -10.38 -5.65
C VAL A 21 10.01 -10.02 -6.78
N VAL A 22 10.39 -10.31 -8.03
CA VAL A 22 9.60 -10.05 -9.24
C VAL A 22 9.00 -11.34 -9.78
N ASP A 23 7.81 -11.22 -10.37
CA ASP A 23 7.15 -12.31 -11.07
C ASP A 23 7.43 -12.18 -12.58
N PRO A 24 8.23 -13.08 -13.18
CA PRO A 24 8.58 -13.00 -14.60
C PRO A 24 7.37 -13.17 -15.54
N ALA A 25 6.20 -13.57 -15.04
CA ALA A 25 4.96 -13.62 -15.80
C ALA A 25 4.19 -12.27 -15.82
N ARG A 26 4.63 -11.25 -15.08
CA ARG A 26 3.96 -9.93 -15.01
C ARG A 26 4.51 -8.99 -16.07
N ARG A 27 3.65 -8.08 -16.54
CA ARG A 27 3.95 -7.11 -17.61
C ARG A 27 5.08 -6.18 -17.18
N GLY A 28 6.28 -6.47 -17.67
CA GLY A 28 7.42 -5.57 -17.79
C GLY A 28 8.32 -6.13 -18.88
N ASP A 29 9.08 -5.28 -19.55
CA ASP A 29 10.21 -5.78 -20.32
C ASP A 29 11.26 -6.38 -19.35
N GLU A 30 12.15 -7.24 -19.84
CA GLU A 30 13.20 -7.86 -19.01
C GLU A 30 13.98 -6.82 -18.20
N TRP A 31 14.24 -5.64 -18.79
CA TRP A 31 14.98 -4.56 -18.13
C TRP A 31 14.21 -3.91 -16.96
N GLU A 32 12.89 -3.71 -17.05
CA GLU A 32 12.08 -3.16 -15.95
C GLU A 32 11.97 -4.15 -14.78
N SER A 33 11.87 -5.43 -15.10
CA SER A 33 11.83 -6.52 -14.12
C SER A 33 13.18 -6.64 -13.41
N ASP A 34 14.29 -6.56 -14.14
CA ASP A 34 15.64 -6.60 -13.58
C ASP A 34 15.92 -5.41 -12.65
N GLY A 35 15.58 -4.18 -13.06
CA GLY A 35 15.77 -3.03 -12.19
C GLY A 35 14.83 -3.01 -10.98
N THR A 36 13.62 -3.57 -11.10
CA THR A 36 12.73 -3.79 -9.94
C THR A 36 13.32 -4.82 -8.99
N ALA A 37 13.82 -5.95 -9.49
CA ALA A 37 14.51 -6.93 -8.66
C ALA A 37 15.70 -6.28 -7.93
N GLN A 38 16.58 -5.60 -8.65
CA GLN A 38 17.74 -4.92 -8.08
C GLN A 38 17.36 -3.87 -7.02
N PHE A 39 16.26 -3.14 -7.23
CA PHE A 39 15.83 -2.13 -6.29
C PHE A 39 15.28 -2.71 -4.99
N PHE A 40 14.57 -3.84 -5.02
CA PHE A 40 13.90 -4.39 -3.84
C PHE A 40 14.66 -5.54 -3.17
N GLU A 41 15.54 -6.24 -3.88
CA GLU A 41 16.26 -7.40 -3.37
C GLU A 41 17.13 -7.05 -2.15
N GLY A 42 17.00 -7.84 -1.08
CA GLY A 42 17.72 -7.62 0.17
C GLY A 42 17.26 -6.40 0.99
N LYS A 43 16.28 -5.60 0.52
CA LYS A 43 15.75 -4.47 1.27
C LYS A 43 14.68 -4.87 2.28
N SER A 44 14.63 -4.13 3.37
CA SER A 44 13.50 -4.09 4.31
C SER A 44 12.54 -2.95 3.96
N ASN A 45 11.38 -2.90 4.63
CA ASN A 45 10.48 -1.75 4.55
C ASN A 45 11.12 -0.43 5.03
N ALA A 46 12.12 -0.48 5.92
CA ALA A 46 12.85 0.71 6.35
C ALA A 46 13.84 1.20 5.29
N ASP A 47 14.51 0.27 4.60
CA ASP A 47 15.51 0.60 3.58
C ASP A 47 14.88 1.28 2.36
N LEU A 48 13.61 0.96 2.05
CA LEU A 48 12.86 1.62 0.98
C LEU A 48 12.77 3.14 1.16
N LEU A 49 12.65 3.62 2.40
CA LEU A 49 12.58 5.06 2.68
C LEU A 49 13.94 5.76 2.51
N GLN A 50 15.03 5.06 2.84
CA GLN A 50 16.38 5.59 2.70
C GLN A 50 16.83 5.62 1.24
N SER A 51 16.17 4.82 0.38
CA SER A 51 16.40 4.83 -1.05
C SER A 51 15.77 6.09 -1.65
N ALA A 52 16.57 6.91 -2.33
CA ALA A 52 16.02 8.09 -3.01
C ALA A 52 15.02 7.66 -4.09
N PHE A 53 14.00 8.49 -4.35
CA PHE A 53 13.18 8.36 -5.57
C PHE A 53 14.04 8.39 -6.86
N ASP A 54 15.29 8.84 -6.78
CA ASP A 54 16.21 8.87 -7.91
C ASP A 54 16.97 7.55 -8.11
N GLU A 55 16.86 6.59 -7.19
CA GLU A 55 17.56 5.29 -7.27
C GLU A 55 16.80 4.22 -8.04
N PHE A 56 15.47 4.34 -8.18
CA PHE A 56 14.73 3.47 -9.08
C PHE A 56 14.80 4.06 -10.50
N PRO A 57 15.36 3.33 -11.47
CA PRO A 57 15.62 3.89 -12.79
C PRO A 57 14.37 4.09 -13.65
N TYR A 58 13.18 3.70 -13.17
CA TYR A 58 11.95 3.55 -13.97
C TYR A 58 10.73 4.24 -13.33
N ASP A 59 9.55 4.06 -13.94
CA ASP A 59 8.30 4.63 -13.46
C ASP A 59 7.85 3.97 -12.14
N TYR A 60 7.88 4.75 -11.05
CA TYR A 60 7.46 4.30 -9.72
C TYR A 60 6.00 3.86 -9.67
N SER A 61 5.14 4.33 -10.59
CA SER A 61 3.74 3.92 -10.67
C SER A 61 3.56 2.43 -11.01
N SER A 62 4.60 1.80 -11.58
CA SER A 62 4.54 0.43 -12.10
C SER A 62 5.33 -0.58 -11.26
N CYS A 63 6.20 -0.13 -10.34
CA CYS A 63 7.13 -1.01 -9.65
C CYS A 63 6.42 -2.11 -8.81
N HIS A 64 5.33 -1.78 -8.13
CA HIS A 64 4.56 -2.75 -7.33
C HIS A 64 3.71 -3.70 -8.19
N HIS A 65 3.51 -3.40 -9.48
CA HIS A 65 2.85 -4.33 -10.40
C HIS A 65 3.76 -5.50 -10.80
N LEU A 66 5.08 -5.29 -10.79
CA LEU A 66 6.09 -6.29 -11.15
C LEU A 66 6.42 -7.25 -9.99
N LEU A 67 6.18 -6.83 -8.74
CA LEU A 67 6.42 -7.66 -7.56
C LEU A 67 5.58 -8.95 -7.60
N THR A 68 6.12 -10.05 -7.08
CA THR A 68 5.33 -11.24 -6.71
C THR A 68 4.25 -10.86 -5.69
N ASP A 69 3.21 -11.69 -5.52
CA ASP A 69 2.15 -11.38 -4.54
C ASP A 69 2.68 -11.36 -3.11
N GLU A 70 3.65 -12.23 -2.82
CA GLU A 70 4.34 -12.24 -1.53
C GLU A 70 5.20 -10.98 -1.33
N ALA A 71 6.03 -10.62 -2.31
CA ALA A 71 6.86 -9.41 -2.23
C ALA A 71 6.01 -8.15 -2.15
N PHE A 72 4.92 -8.05 -2.92
CA PHE A 72 3.97 -6.95 -2.83
C PHE A 72 3.39 -6.84 -1.42
N SER A 73 2.92 -7.96 -0.86
CA SER A 73 2.37 -7.98 0.49
C SER A 73 3.41 -7.48 1.49
N PHE A 74 4.64 -7.99 1.40
CA PHE A 74 5.75 -7.62 2.28
C PHE A 74 6.13 -6.13 2.19
N PHE A 75 6.25 -5.58 0.98
CA PHE A 75 6.70 -4.20 0.76
C PHE A 75 5.59 -3.15 0.79
N LEU A 76 4.31 -3.57 0.84
CA LEU A 76 3.16 -2.67 0.94
C LEU A 76 3.32 -1.57 2.01
N PRO A 77 3.80 -1.86 3.24
CA PRO A 77 4.00 -0.83 4.26
C PRO A 77 5.04 0.22 3.86
N GLY A 78 6.15 -0.22 3.25
CA GLY A 78 7.19 0.68 2.74
C GLY A 78 6.70 1.52 1.58
N LEU A 79 5.89 0.95 0.68
CA LEU A 79 5.25 1.70 -0.42
C LEU A 79 4.28 2.76 0.12
N ILE A 80 3.43 2.40 1.09
CA ILE A 80 2.55 3.35 1.80
C ILE A 80 3.37 4.48 2.42
N ARG A 81 4.47 4.13 3.09
CA ARG A 81 5.36 5.11 3.73
C ARG A 81 5.96 6.07 2.71
N LEU A 82 6.47 5.55 1.60
CA LEU A 82 7.02 6.33 0.50
C LEU A 82 6.00 7.34 -0.02
N THR A 83 4.77 6.90 -0.28
CA THR A 83 3.66 7.76 -0.73
C THR A 83 3.38 8.90 0.25
N LEU A 84 3.34 8.61 1.56
CA LEU A 84 3.00 9.58 2.60
C LEU A 84 4.13 10.59 2.86
N GLU A 85 5.38 10.13 2.90
CA GLU A 85 6.53 10.97 3.28
C GLU A 85 7.04 11.83 2.11
N ASN A 86 6.77 11.47 0.87
CA ASN A 86 7.28 12.17 -0.32
C ASN A 86 6.16 12.74 -1.21
N ARG A 87 4.97 12.96 -0.66
CA ARG A 87 3.77 13.37 -1.40
C ARG A 87 3.93 14.58 -2.33
N ASP A 88 4.88 15.47 -2.05
CA ASP A 88 5.12 16.70 -2.83
C ASP A 88 5.97 16.40 -4.11
N SER A 89 6.40 15.15 -4.30
CA SER A 89 7.08 14.65 -5.51
C SER A 89 6.08 14.04 -6.50
N ASP A 90 6.17 14.42 -7.76
CA ASP A 90 5.36 13.86 -8.85
C ASP A 90 5.44 12.32 -8.91
N GLN A 91 6.63 11.75 -8.67
CA GLN A 91 6.84 10.29 -8.65
C GLN A 91 6.07 9.61 -7.51
N SER A 92 6.02 10.26 -6.34
CA SER A 92 5.28 9.76 -5.18
C SER A 92 3.78 9.86 -5.38
N ALA A 93 3.30 10.91 -6.06
CA ALA A 93 1.89 11.05 -6.42
C ALA A 93 1.45 9.93 -7.38
N LEU A 94 2.24 9.65 -8.42
CA LEU A 94 1.98 8.55 -9.36
C LEU A 94 1.99 7.17 -8.68
N LEU A 95 2.95 6.94 -7.77
CA LEU A 95 2.96 5.74 -6.93
C LEU A 95 1.69 5.64 -6.08
N GLY A 96 1.30 6.74 -5.43
CA GLY A 96 0.10 6.82 -4.59
C GLY A 96 -1.18 6.46 -5.34
N ASP A 97 -1.40 7.08 -6.49
CA ASP A 97 -2.54 6.79 -7.36
C ASP A 97 -2.60 5.33 -7.79
N SER A 98 -1.45 4.79 -8.21
CA SER A 98 -1.36 3.41 -8.66
C SER A 98 -1.58 2.40 -7.53
N LEU A 99 -1.06 2.70 -6.34
CA LEU A 99 -1.23 1.90 -5.13
C LEU A 99 -2.69 1.91 -4.66
N VAL A 100 -3.34 3.07 -4.62
CA VAL A 100 -4.76 3.22 -4.27
C VAL A 100 -5.65 2.47 -5.25
N ASN A 101 -5.40 2.58 -6.56
CA ASN A 101 -6.12 1.81 -7.57
C ASN A 101 -5.94 0.30 -7.40
N THR A 102 -4.74 -0.13 -7.02
CA THR A 102 -4.44 -1.54 -6.74
C THR A 102 -5.22 -2.05 -5.52
N LEU A 103 -5.27 -1.26 -4.44
CA LEU A 103 -6.08 -1.57 -3.24
C LEU A 103 -7.59 -1.55 -3.52
N LEU A 104 -8.06 -0.68 -4.42
CA LEU A 104 -9.45 -0.65 -4.88
C LEU A 104 -9.81 -1.92 -5.67
N LYS A 105 -8.96 -2.35 -6.61
CA LYS A 105 -9.17 -3.59 -7.37
C LYS A 105 -9.23 -4.81 -6.47
N MET A 106 -8.37 -4.87 -5.45
CA MET A 106 -8.45 -5.89 -4.40
C MET A 106 -9.79 -5.83 -3.67
N ALA A 107 -10.22 -4.64 -3.23
CA ALA A 107 -11.48 -4.45 -2.52
C ALA A 107 -12.72 -4.87 -3.34
N LYS A 108 -12.66 -4.74 -4.68
CA LYS A 108 -13.70 -5.20 -5.61
C LYS A 108 -13.64 -6.70 -5.95
N GLY A 109 -12.62 -7.41 -5.46
CA GLY A 109 -12.40 -8.83 -5.75
C GLY A 109 -11.70 -9.12 -7.07
N GLU A 110 -11.19 -8.11 -7.77
CA GLU A 110 -10.49 -8.25 -9.07
C GLU A 110 -9.06 -8.77 -8.91
N MET A 111 -8.50 -8.69 -7.69
CA MET A 111 -7.14 -9.11 -7.36
C MET A 111 -7.10 -9.96 -6.09
N ASN A 112 -8.03 -10.91 -5.93
CA ASN A 112 -8.10 -11.80 -4.76
C ASN A 112 -6.79 -12.55 -4.48
N TYR A 113 -6.04 -12.89 -5.53
CA TYR A 113 -4.72 -13.54 -5.41
C TYR A 113 -3.68 -12.67 -4.68
N ARG A 114 -3.82 -11.33 -4.70
CA ARG A 114 -3.01 -10.40 -3.87
C ARG A 114 -3.66 -10.06 -2.54
N LEU A 115 -4.99 -10.00 -2.49
CA LEU A 115 -5.70 -9.66 -1.26
C LEU A 115 -5.53 -10.74 -0.19
N GLN A 116 -5.67 -12.00 -0.57
CA GLN A 116 -5.67 -13.13 0.38
C GLN A 116 -4.35 -13.22 1.18
N PRO A 117 -3.16 -13.18 0.56
CA PRO A 117 -1.89 -13.18 1.30
C PRO A 117 -1.77 -12.03 2.32
N ILE A 118 -2.29 -10.84 1.98
CA ILE A 118 -2.27 -9.67 2.87
C ILE A 118 -3.14 -9.93 4.10
N VAL A 119 -4.37 -10.40 3.90
CA VAL A 119 -5.33 -10.68 4.98
C VAL A 119 -4.85 -11.83 5.86
N ASP A 120 -4.19 -12.84 5.28
CA ASP A 120 -3.67 -13.99 6.03
C ASP A 120 -2.40 -13.66 6.81
N THR A 121 -1.60 -12.70 6.33
CA THR A 121 -0.31 -12.34 6.95
C THR A 121 -0.48 -11.27 8.03
N TYR A 122 -1.36 -10.30 7.81
CA TYR A 122 -1.48 -9.13 8.67
C TYR A 122 -2.52 -9.28 9.76
N ASN A 123 -2.15 -8.87 10.96
CA ASN A 123 -3.10 -8.76 12.05
C ASN A 123 -4.06 -7.56 11.82
N ARG A 124 -5.10 -7.48 12.65
CA ARG A 124 -6.13 -6.43 12.51
C ARG A 124 -5.57 -5.01 12.61
N GLU A 125 -4.56 -4.76 13.44
CA GLU A 125 -3.95 -3.43 13.60
C GLU A 125 -3.16 -3.02 12.35
N GLN A 126 -2.40 -3.96 11.77
CA GLN A 126 -1.67 -3.77 10.51
C GLN A 126 -2.63 -3.52 9.34
N LEU A 127 -3.72 -4.30 9.24
CA LEU A 127 -4.78 -4.04 8.25
C LEU A 127 -5.45 -2.67 8.48
N GLY A 128 -5.60 -2.27 9.74
CA GLY A 128 -6.07 -0.94 10.12
C GLY A 128 -5.15 0.19 9.65
N ALA A 129 -3.83 -0.01 9.64
CA ALA A 129 -2.89 0.97 9.09
C ALA A 129 -3.08 1.18 7.58
N ILE A 130 -3.34 0.11 6.81
CA ILE A 130 -3.67 0.20 5.37
C ILE A 130 -4.99 0.98 5.17
N ALA A 131 -6.00 0.70 6.00
CA ALA A 131 -7.26 1.44 5.94
C ALA A 131 -7.07 2.93 6.30
N LYS A 132 -6.26 3.24 7.31
CA LYS A 132 -5.94 4.64 7.67
C LYS A 132 -5.18 5.36 6.56
N PHE A 133 -4.30 4.68 5.83
CA PHE A 133 -3.66 5.21 4.63
C PHE A 133 -4.71 5.64 3.58
N LEU A 134 -5.64 4.75 3.22
CA LEU A 134 -6.71 5.10 2.28
C LEU A 134 -7.58 6.27 2.78
N ALA A 135 -7.87 6.32 4.08
CA ALA A 135 -8.63 7.42 4.66
C ALA A 135 -7.88 8.76 4.61
N GLU A 136 -6.56 8.72 4.81
CA GLU A 136 -5.71 9.90 4.68
C GLU A 136 -5.64 10.36 3.22
N ILE A 137 -5.47 9.47 2.24
CA ILE A 137 -5.49 9.82 0.82
C ILE A 137 -6.82 10.47 0.41
N ALA A 138 -7.95 9.85 0.75
CA ALA A 138 -9.28 10.41 0.47
C ALA A 138 -9.52 11.80 1.09
N ARG A 139 -8.82 12.10 2.20
CA ARG A 139 -8.90 13.39 2.88
C ARG A 139 -8.05 14.46 2.22
N ILE A 140 -6.85 14.12 1.75
CA ILE A 140 -5.87 15.09 1.23
C ILE A 140 -6.04 15.35 -0.27
N ASP A 141 -6.50 14.36 -1.03
CA ASP A 141 -6.76 14.48 -2.46
C ASP A 141 -8.19 14.03 -2.78
N PRO A 142 -9.20 14.79 -2.31
CA PRO A 142 -10.59 14.42 -2.54
C PRO A 142 -10.90 14.56 -4.03
N TYR A 143 -11.27 13.46 -4.67
CA TYR A 143 -11.78 13.52 -6.03
C TYR A 143 -13.04 14.40 -6.06
N PRO A 144 -13.18 15.32 -7.04
CA PRO A 144 -14.30 16.27 -7.07
C PRO A 144 -15.67 15.60 -7.20
N ILE A 145 -15.69 14.31 -7.53
CA ILE A 145 -16.88 13.45 -7.52
C ILE A 145 -16.60 12.30 -6.55
N LEU A 146 -17.24 12.29 -5.38
CA LEU A 146 -17.01 11.31 -4.31
C LEU A 146 -17.22 9.85 -4.78
N GLU A 147 -18.16 9.61 -5.69
CA GLU A 147 -18.40 8.28 -6.29
C GLU A 147 -17.20 7.78 -7.13
N LYS A 148 -16.32 8.70 -7.53
CA LYS A 148 -15.09 8.41 -8.28
C LYS A 148 -13.85 8.40 -7.42
N ASP A 149 -13.94 8.72 -6.13
CA ASP A 149 -12.79 8.69 -5.23
C ASP A 149 -12.35 7.23 -5.01
N PRO A 150 -11.19 6.83 -5.56
CA PRO A 150 -10.77 5.44 -5.52
C PRO A 150 -10.39 5.00 -4.10
N ALA A 151 -9.87 5.90 -3.26
CA ALA A 151 -9.48 5.60 -1.89
C ALA A 151 -10.73 5.43 -1.00
N LEU A 152 -11.71 6.31 -1.15
CA LEU A 152 -13.00 6.18 -0.45
C LEU A 152 -13.76 4.92 -0.88
N ASN A 153 -13.76 4.61 -2.18
CA ASN A 153 -14.38 3.39 -2.69
C ASN A 153 -13.68 2.13 -2.15
N ALA A 154 -12.35 2.11 -2.08
CA ALA A 154 -11.60 0.99 -1.53
C ALA A 154 -11.97 0.74 -0.05
N LEU A 155 -12.14 1.82 0.73
CA LEU A 155 -12.62 1.75 2.10
C LEU A 155 -14.04 1.17 2.17
N GLN A 156 -14.96 1.65 1.36
CA GLN A 156 -16.36 1.20 1.38
C GLN A 156 -16.52 -0.26 0.98
N PHE A 157 -15.75 -0.72 0.00
CA PHE A 157 -15.87 -2.10 -0.50
C PHE A 157 -15.25 -3.15 0.44
N PHE A 158 -14.14 -2.82 1.11
CA PHE A 158 -13.45 -3.83 1.93
C PHE A 158 -12.68 -3.24 3.11
N TRP A 159 -11.81 -2.24 2.89
CA TRP A 159 -10.79 -1.88 3.88
C TRP A 159 -11.35 -1.18 5.12
N GLY A 160 -12.52 -0.53 5.01
CA GLY A 160 -13.14 0.25 6.08
C GLY A 160 -13.48 -0.55 7.33
N GLN A 161 -13.66 -1.87 7.21
CA GLN A 161 -13.93 -2.77 8.34
C GLN A 161 -12.77 -2.87 9.35
N PHE A 162 -11.57 -2.42 8.96
CA PHE A 162 -10.37 -2.41 9.82
C PHE A 162 -10.10 -1.05 10.45
N LEU A 163 -10.88 -0.01 10.12
CA LEU A 163 -10.82 1.25 10.85
C LEU A 163 -11.33 1.04 12.29
N PRO A 164 -10.72 1.71 13.29
CA PRO A 164 -11.24 1.69 14.64
C PRO A 164 -12.66 2.26 14.66
N GLU A 165 -13.57 1.63 15.41
CA GLU A 165 -14.88 2.20 15.67
C GLU A 165 -14.67 3.56 16.33
N THR A 166 -15.11 4.63 15.68
CA THR A 166 -15.08 5.94 16.32
C THR A 166 -15.97 5.90 17.55
N SER A 167 -15.41 6.27 18.72
CA SER A 167 -16.04 6.21 20.05
C SER A 167 -17.24 7.16 20.25
N HIS A 168 -18.16 7.26 19.28
CA HIS A 168 -19.32 8.14 19.30
C HIS A 168 -20.67 7.41 19.25
N GLN A 169 -20.71 6.10 19.50
CA GLN A 169 -21.98 5.37 19.66
C GLN A 169 -22.23 4.74 21.05
N ARG A 170 -21.36 4.99 22.07
CA ARG A 170 -21.58 4.47 23.45
C ARG A 170 -22.13 5.49 24.45
N LYS A 171 -22.75 6.60 24.03
CA LYS A 171 -23.39 7.56 24.96
C LYS A 171 -24.92 7.65 24.86
N ASN A 172 -25.58 6.85 24.02
CA ASN A 172 -27.05 6.82 23.91
C ASN A 172 -27.67 5.51 24.40
N ALA A 173 -26.99 4.78 25.28
CA ALA A 173 -27.51 3.54 25.84
C ALA A 173 -27.23 3.42 27.35
N GLU A 174 -27.35 4.52 28.08
CA GLU A 174 -27.61 4.48 29.52
C GLU A 174 -28.74 5.47 29.77
N THR A 175 -29.96 4.94 29.77
CA THR A 175 -31.20 5.60 30.21
C THR A 175 -31.41 5.27 31.67
#